data_AF-A3UHI1-F1
#
_entry.id   AF-A3UHI1-F1
#
_cell.length_a   1.000
_cell.length_b   1.000
_cell.length_c   1.000
_cell.angle_alpha   90.00
_cell.angle_beta   90.00
_cell.angle_gamma   90.00
#
_symmetry.space_group_name_H-M   'P 1'
#
loop_
_entity.id
_entity.type
_entity.pdbx_description
1 polymer ?
#
loop_
_entity_poly.entity_id
_entity_poly.type
_entity_poly.pdbx_seq_one_letter_code
_entity_poly.pdbx_strand_id
1 'polypeptide(L)'
;MNDLVPVISATPVSPLRQRLIDDMNMRHFSRETQRNYIRDVGRFAAFLGRPPDTATSEDLRRFQVEQREAGMPIPTMNSVVSALRFFFTHTLDRPDLARRLVRMKQMRKLPVVLSRDEVARLLGATTCLKHQAALSVAYGAGLRVGEVAMLKVRDVDSERMLLRVERGKGGQYRNAMLPADLLTLLRQWWKLGREQGVMHHDGWLFPGLHAMKPISTRQLHRIVVEAAQAAGITKRVSPHTLRHSFATHLLEDGTDIRIIQALLGHVEACTDCGHWRIAYNSCRNRHCPKCQGAAARTWLEAREADLLPVGYFHVVFTLPAEVAAIAFTNKALVYDLLFKAAAETMMAIAADPRHLGARIGITAVLHTWGSAMTHHPHVHMIVPGGGITPDGQRWISSRPAFLLPVRVLGALFRRVFLTRLMALHDAGKLTFFGKLAGLTDRRTFLKHLSPVRKKRWVVYAKPPFAGPEAVLACLSRYTHRVAISNSRLIRFNGQNVTFRYKDYRRSGADRQQVMTLPADEFIRRFLLHVLPTGFHRIRHYGLLAGATHKANIALARKLLAVASPPDDDELEEPAQYHPPCPHCGGDMVVIETFTRRQQPRAPPTATPPIRELAP
;
A
#
# COMPACT_ATOMS: atom_id res chain seq x y z
N MET A 1 66.26 -6.25 17.07
CA MET A 1 65.70 -4.88 16.98
C MET A 1 64.26 -5.02 16.51
N ASN A 2 63.34 -4.94 17.48
CA ASN A 2 61.91 -4.86 17.28
C ASN A 2 61.58 -3.47 16.72
N ASP A 3 60.81 -3.41 15.64
CA ASP A 3 59.91 -2.28 15.39
C ASP A 3 58.60 -2.83 14.81
N LEU A 4 57.77 -3.34 15.73
CA LEU A 4 56.36 -3.56 15.46
C LEU A 4 55.66 -2.20 15.56
N VAL A 5 55.17 -1.75 14.41
CA VAL A 5 54.26 -0.63 14.23
C VAL A 5 53.14 -0.67 15.29
N PRO A 6 52.88 0.42 16.03
CA PRO A 6 51.83 0.44 17.04
C PRO A 6 50.46 0.30 16.38
N VAL A 7 49.73 -0.75 16.78
CA VAL A 7 48.31 -0.92 16.48
C VAL A 7 47.56 0.28 17.06
N ILE A 8 46.90 1.02 16.18
CA ILE A 8 46.06 2.18 16.50
C ILE A 8 45.02 1.76 17.55
N SER A 9 45.10 2.38 18.73
CA SER A 9 44.17 2.20 19.86
C SER A 9 42.72 2.45 19.42
N ALA A 10 41.90 1.41 19.52
CA ALA A 10 40.45 1.55 19.42
C ALA A 10 39.95 2.29 20.68
N THR A 11 39.45 3.51 20.50
CA THR A 11 38.74 4.26 21.55
C THR A 11 37.75 3.33 22.26
N PRO A 12 37.79 3.20 23.61
CA PRO A 12 36.89 2.30 24.32
C PRO A 12 35.44 2.68 24.02
N VAL A 13 34.68 1.71 23.52
CA VAL A 13 33.24 1.86 23.24
C VAL A 13 32.55 2.09 24.58
N SER A 14 31.74 3.15 24.72
CA SER A 14 31.01 3.40 25.97
C SER A 14 30.05 2.24 26.27
N PRO A 15 29.81 1.88 27.54
CA PRO A 15 28.89 0.80 27.91
C PRO A 15 27.51 0.93 27.25
N LEU A 16 26.99 2.16 27.15
CA LEU A 16 25.72 2.47 26.49
C LEU A 16 25.76 2.21 24.98
N ARG A 17 26.88 2.54 24.31
CA ARG A 17 27.05 2.26 22.88
C ARG A 17 27.22 0.77 22.62
N GLN A 18 27.88 0.05 23.53
CA GLN A 18 28.02 -1.41 23.44
C GLN A 18 26.65 -2.08 23.58
N ARG A 19 25.84 -1.67 24.57
CA ARG A 19 24.46 -2.15 24.73
C ARG A 19 23.61 -1.96 23.46
N LEU A 20 23.65 -0.76 22.85
CA LEU A 20 22.96 -0.49 21.59
C LEU A 20 23.43 -1.43 20.45
N ILE A 21 24.73 -1.73 20.38
CA ILE A 21 25.27 -2.68 19.38
C ILE A 21 24.74 -4.09 19.63
N ASP A 22 24.73 -4.53 20.89
CA ASP A 22 24.28 -5.86 21.29
C ASP A 22 22.77 -6.05 21.00
N ASP A 23 21.94 -5.05 21.32
CA ASP A 23 20.50 -5.06 21.02
C ASP A 23 20.21 -5.20 19.51
N MET A 24 20.99 -4.51 18.68
CA MET A 24 20.86 -4.59 17.23
C MET A 24 21.40 -5.92 16.67
N ASN A 25 22.46 -6.47 17.25
CA ASN A 25 23.02 -7.76 16.88
C ASN A 25 22.06 -8.90 17.19
N MET A 26 21.47 -8.89 18.40
CA MET A 26 20.45 -9.87 18.82
C MET A 26 19.25 -9.89 17.87
N ARG A 27 18.95 -8.75 17.23
CA ARG A 27 17.87 -8.59 16.24
C ARG A 27 18.31 -8.76 14.79
N HIS A 28 19.54 -9.23 14.57
CA HIS A 28 20.12 -9.49 13.25
C HIS A 28 20.07 -8.27 12.31
N PHE A 29 20.24 -7.07 12.84
CA PHE A 29 20.30 -5.86 12.02
C PHE A 29 21.51 -5.92 11.09
N SER A 30 21.34 -5.46 9.86
CA SER A 30 22.46 -5.39 8.90
C SER A 30 23.55 -4.44 9.40
N ARG A 31 24.82 -4.71 9.06
CA ARG A 31 25.95 -3.83 9.40
C ARG A 31 25.71 -2.37 8.98
N GLU A 32 25.05 -2.15 7.85
CA GLU A 32 24.70 -0.81 7.38
C GLU A 32 23.64 -0.14 8.27
N THR A 33 22.63 -0.88 8.71
CA THR A 33 21.62 -0.38 9.67
C THR A 33 22.28 -0.01 10.99
N GLN A 34 23.13 -0.89 11.52
CA GLN A 34 23.86 -0.64 12.77
C GLN A 34 24.69 0.63 12.69
N ARG A 35 25.48 0.79 11.61
CA ARG A 35 26.27 2.00 11.37
C ARG A 35 25.42 3.26 11.32
N ASN A 36 24.28 3.20 10.63
CA ASN A 36 23.37 4.35 10.52
C ASN A 36 22.75 4.70 11.88
N TYR A 37 22.33 3.70 12.67
CA TYR A 37 21.71 3.93 13.97
C TYR A 37 22.71 4.48 14.98
N ILE A 38 23.92 3.93 15.03
CA ILE A 38 25.01 4.45 15.88
C ILE A 38 25.33 5.89 15.51
N ARG A 39 25.42 6.22 14.21
CA ARG A 39 25.65 7.59 13.75
C ARG A 39 24.52 8.52 14.18
N ASP A 40 23.27 8.09 13.98
CA ASP A 40 22.10 8.93 14.22
C ASP A 40 21.87 9.16 15.73
N VAL A 41 22.13 8.16 16.58
CA VAL A 41 22.18 8.32 18.05
C VAL A 41 23.38 9.18 18.47
N GLY A 42 24.53 9.01 17.82
CA GLY A 42 25.72 9.84 18.07
C GLY A 42 25.49 11.32 17.77
N ARG A 43 24.72 11.66 16.72
CA ARG A 43 24.29 13.04 16.45
C ARG A 43 23.47 13.63 17.58
N PHE A 44 22.58 12.83 18.16
CA PHE A 44 21.77 13.27 19.28
C PHE A 44 22.59 13.45 20.56
N ALA A 45 23.52 12.53 20.85
CA ALA A 45 24.45 12.68 21.96
C ALA A 45 25.33 13.93 21.80
N ALA A 46 25.80 14.24 20.58
CA ALA A 46 26.56 15.45 20.30
C ALA A 46 25.74 16.73 20.51
N PHE A 47 24.46 16.74 20.11
CA PHE A 47 23.55 17.86 20.37
C PHE A 47 23.32 18.08 21.87
N LEU A 48 23.18 17.00 22.65
CA LEU A 48 22.96 17.08 24.09
C LEU A 48 24.20 17.55 24.87
N GLY A 49 25.40 17.26 24.38
CA GLY A 49 26.65 17.48 25.13
C GLY A 49 26.80 16.60 26.39
N ARG A 50 25.89 15.63 26.58
CA ARG A 50 25.83 14.72 27.72
C ARG A 50 25.29 13.35 27.30
N PRO A 51 25.44 12.30 28.13
CA PRO A 51 24.96 10.96 27.81
C PRO A 51 23.46 10.95 27.39
N PRO A 52 23.11 10.31 26.25
CA PRO A 52 21.77 10.40 25.65
C PRO A 52 20.67 9.67 26.43
N ASP A 53 21.03 8.85 27.41
CA ASP A 53 20.15 8.26 28.42
C ASP A 53 19.59 9.28 29.44
N THR A 54 20.24 10.43 29.58
CA THR A 54 19.78 11.53 30.46
C THR A 54 18.77 12.48 29.79
N ALA A 55 18.33 12.17 28.57
CA ALA A 55 17.47 13.02 27.75
C ALA A 55 16.06 13.20 28.33
N THR A 56 15.50 14.40 28.14
CA THR A 56 14.11 14.73 28.47
C THR A 56 13.22 14.82 27.22
N SER A 57 11.91 14.89 27.41
CA SER A 57 10.96 15.09 26.32
C SER A 57 11.17 16.43 25.60
N GLU A 58 11.59 17.48 26.33
CA GLU A 58 11.90 18.79 25.74
C GLU A 58 13.18 18.76 24.93
N ASP A 59 14.19 17.98 25.34
CA ASP A 59 15.42 17.81 24.56
C ASP A 59 15.13 17.20 23.19
N LEU A 60 14.22 16.20 23.11
CA LEU A 60 13.80 15.59 21.85
C LEU A 60 13.04 16.56 20.95
N ARG A 61 12.25 17.46 21.56
CA ARG A 61 11.55 18.51 20.83
C ARG A 61 12.55 19.51 20.27
N ARG A 62 13.46 20.04 21.10
CA ARG A 62 14.52 20.97 20.69
C ARG A 62 15.40 20.39 19.59
N PHE A 63 15.83 19.15 19.73
CA PHE A 63 16.64 18.48 18.71
C PHE A 63 15.95 18.36 17.34
N GLN A 64 14.64 18.11 17.31
CA GLN A 64 13.89 18.05 16.05
C GLN A 64 13.60 19.44 15.47
N VAL A 65 13.44 20.46 16.32
CA VAL A 65 13.31 21.86 15.90
C VAL A 65 14.62 22.33 15.27
N GLU A 66 15.76 22.11 15.93
CA GLU A 66 17.08 22.49 15.40
C GLU A 66 17.41 21.77 14.09
N GLN A 67 17.14 20.46 13.99
CA GLN A 67 17.31 19.74 12.71
C GLN A 67 16.46 20.35 11.59
N ARG A 68 15.25 20.84 11.89
CA ARG A 68 14.38 21.48 10.92
C ARG A 68 14.89 22.87 10.53
N GLU A 69 15.34 23.66 11.50
CA GLU A 69 15.90 25.01 11.29
C GLU A 69 17.21 24.96 10.51
N ALA A 70 18.05 23.95 10.77
CA ALA A 70 19.25 23.64 10.00
C ALA A 70 18.96 23.09 8.59
N GLY A 71 17.69 23.04 8.16
CA GLY A 71 17.30 22.63 6.82
C GLY A 71 17.53 21.14 6.54
N MET A 72 17.58 20.27 7.56
CA MET A 72 17.82 18.85 7.36
C MET A 72 16.72 18.22 6.48
N PRO A 73 17.09 17.43 5.44
CA PRO A 73 16.10 16.75 4.62
C PRO A 73 15.20 15.80 5.43
N ILE A 74 13.88 15.86 5.18
CA ILE A 74 12.86 15.02 5.84
C ILE A 74 13.22 13.51 5.89
N PRO A 75 13.78 12.88 4.84
CA PRO A 75 14.17 11.47 4.91
C PRO A 75 15.26 11.20 5.96
N THR A 76 16.20 12.13 6.11
CA THR A 76 17.28 12.06 7.10
C THR A 76 16.71 12.23 8.50
N MET A 77 15.84 13.23 8.72
CA MET A 77 15.15 13.39 10.00
C MET A 77 14.37 12.14 10.39
N ASN A 78 13.65 11.52 9.44
CA ASN A 78 12.91 10.29 9.68
C ASN A 78 13.82 9.07 9.95
N SER A 79 15.04 9.03 9.41
CA SER A 79 16.06 8.03 9.76
C SER A 79 16.50 8.20 11.21
N VAL A 80 16.80 9.45 11.60
CA VAL A 80 17.19 9.80 12.96
C VAL A 80 16.09 9.46 13.96
N VAL A 81 14.83 9.79 13.65
CA VAL A 81 13.67 9.39 14.46
C VAL A 81 13.56 7.87 14.60
N SER A 82 13.79 7.10 13.53
CA SER A 82 13.78 5.62 13.64
C SER A 82 14.89 5.10 14.55
N ALA A 83 16.10 5.65 14.44
CA ALA A 83 17.23 5.26 15.29
C ALA A 83 17.00 5.62 16.76
N LEU A 84 16.51 6.83 17.04
CA LEU A 84 16.19 7.27 18.39
C LEU A 84 15.02 6.51 18.99
N ARG A 85 13.97 6.20 18.22
CA ARG A 85 12.88 5.34 18.70
C ARG A 85 13.39 3.95 19.08
N PHE A 86 14.25 3.35 18.26
CA PHE A 86 14.86 2.07 18.62
C PHE A 86 15.70 2.17 19.90
N PHE A 87 16.55 3.20 19.98
CA PHE A 87 17.40 3.44 21.14
C PHE A 87 16.58 3.65 22.43
N PHE A 88 15.58 4.52 22.40
CA PHE A 88 14.72 4.76 23.57
C PHE A 88 13.83 3.57 23.91
N THR A 89 13.26 2.86 22.93
CA THR A 89 12.36 1.74 23.21
C THR A 89 13.12 0.48 23.65
N HIS A 90 14.19 0.10 22.95
CA HIS A 90 14.82 -1.22 23.16
C HIS A 90 16.12 -1.14 23.97
N THR A 91 16.90 -0.06 23.85
CA THR A 91 18.17 0.06 24.58
C THR A 91 17.99 0.69 25.96
N LEU A 92 17.08 1.66 26.10
CA LEU A 92 16.88 2.40 27.35
C LEU A 92 15.60 2.07 28.11
N ASP A 93 14.68 1.33 27.50
CA ASP A 93 13.36 1.04 28.08
C ASP A 93 12.58 2.32 28.49
N ARG A 94 12.56 3.29 27.57
CA ARG A 94 11.90 4.61 27.68
C ARG A 94 10.94 4.84 26.51
N PRO A 95 9.87 4.02 26.38
CA PRO A 95 8.88 4.18 25.30
C PRO A 95 8.10 5.51 25.39
N ASP A 96 8.04 6.13 26.56
CA ASP A 96 7.53 7.49 26.77
C ASP A 96 8.26 8.52 25.89
N LEU A 97 9.59 8.48 25.83
CA LEU A 97 10.42 9.36 25.02
C LEU A 97 10.32 9.02 23.53
N ALA A 98 10.31 7.73 23.19
CA ALA A 98 10.15 7.29 21.81
C ALA A 98 8.82 7.79 21.19
N ARG A 99 7.74 7.83 21.97
CA ARG A 99 6.41 8.34 21.55
C ARG A 99 6.39 9.85 21.28
N ARG A 100 7.29 10.63 21.88
CA ARG A 100 7.41 12.09 21.67
C ARG A 100 8.13 12.46 20.36
N LEU A 101 8.88 11.54 19.77
CA LEU A 101 9.54 11.76 18.48
C LEU A 101 8.52 11.85 17.35
N VAL A 102 8.56 12.94 16.58
CA VAL A 102 7.59 13.24 15.53
C VAL A 102 8.14 12.78 14.19
N ARG A 103 7.40 11.93 13.48
CA ARG A 103 7.74 11.54 12.11
C ARG A 103 7.16 12.53 11.11
N MET A 104 8.01 13.13 10.28
CA MET A 104 7.57 14.12 9.30
C MET A 104 7.02 13.46 8.03
N LYS A 105 5.91 13.97 7.50
CA LYS A 105 5.29 13.48 6.26
C LYS A 105 6.17 13.79 5.06
N GLN A 106 6.70 12.76 4.42
CA GLN A 106 7.43 12.90 3.17
C GLN A 106 6.46 12.88 1.97
N MET A 107 6.40 13.98 1.21
CA MET A 107 5.73 14.00 -0.08
C MET A 107 6.54 13.15 -1.07
N ARG A 108 5.95 12.06 -1.57
CA ARG A 108 6.62 11.18 -2.54
C ARG A 108 6.62 11.86 -3.90
N LYS A 109 7.81 12.19 -4.41
CA LYS A 109 7.98 12.64 -5.80
C LYS A 109 7.78 11.46 -6.74
N LEU A 110 7.22 11.71 -7.92
CA LEU A 110 7.15 10.69 -8.97
C LEU A 110 8.58 10.25 -9.32
N PRO A 111 8.83 8.95 -9.49
CA PRO A 111 10.15 8.48 -9.88
C PRO A 111 10.52 9.05 -11.25
N VAL A 112 11.78 9.41 -11.42
CA VAL A 112 12.31 9.85 -12.70
C VAL A 112 12.49 8.63 -13.59
N VAL A 113 11.98 8.70 -14.82
CA VAL A 113 12.19 7.70 -15.88
C VAL A 113 13.02 8.34 -16.99
N LEU A 114 14.08 7.64 -17.42
CA LEU A 114 14.80 7.93 -18.66
C LEU A 114 14.08 7.27 -19.84
N SER A 115 13.98 7.97 -20.97
CA SER A 115 13.56 7.40 -22.25
C SER A 115 14.57 6.36 -22.77
N ARG A 116 14.19 5.57 -23.78
CA ARG A 116 15.10 4.60 -24.42
C ARG A 116 16.34 5.28 -24.99
N ASP A 117 16.17 6.43 -25.65
CA ASP A 117 17.30 7.19 -26.21
C ASP A 117 18.22 7.76 -25.13
N GLU A 118 17.66 8.24 -24.01
CA GLU A 118 18.45 8.67 -22.86
C GLU A 118 19.24 7.50 -22.26
N VAL A 119 18.63 6.31 -22.14
CA VAL A 119 19.33 5.12 -21.66
C VAL A 119 20.44 4.70 -22.64
N ALA A 120 20.17 4.70 -23.94
CA ALA A 120 21.16 4.35 -24.97
C ALA A 120 22.36 5.31 -24.94
N ARG A 121 22.12 6.63 -24.88
CA ARG A 121 23.18 7.64 -24.74
C ARG A 121 23.96 7.47 -23.44
N LEU A 122 23.29 7.21 -22.32
CA LEU A 122 23.96 6.99 -21.03
C LEU A 122 24.88 5.77 -21.07
N LEU A 123 24.41 4.64 -21.59
CA LEU A 123 25.22 3.43 -21.70
C LEU A 123 26.36 3.62 -22.71
N GLY A 124 26.13 4.32 -23.81
CA GLY A 124 27.15 4.65 -24.82
C GLY A 124 28.22 5.64 -24.34
N ALA A 125 27.88 6.55 -23.43
CA ALA A 125 28.83 7.50 -22.84
C ALA A 125 29.80 6.85 -21.83
N THR A 126 29.66 5.56 -21.57
CA THR A 126 30.53 4.85 -20.63
C THR A 126 31.80 4.38 -21.33
N THR A 127 32.97 4.95 -20.97
CA THR A 127 34.26 4.69 -21.62
C THR A 127 34.91 3.35 -21.26
N CYS A 128 34.44 2.68 -20.21
CA CYS A 128 34.98 1.42 -19.73
C CYS A 128 33.99 0.27 -19.96
N LEU A 129 34.42 -0.78 -20.65
CA LEU A 129 33.59 -1.94 -21.00
C LEU A 129 32.98 -2.62 -19.75
N LYS A 130 33.74 -2.72 -18.65
CA LYS A 130 33.24 -3.23 -17.35
C LYS A 130 32.06 -2.40 -16.83
N HIS A 131 32.21 -1.07 -16.87
CA HIS A 131 31.22 -0.14 -16.35
C HIS A 131 29.96 -0.15 -17.24
N GLN A 132 30.15 -0.18 -18.55
CA GLN A 132 29.07 -0.29 -19.52
C GLN A 132 28.29 -1.59 -19.29
N ALA A 133 28.97 -2.72 -19.17
CA ALA A 133 28.37 -4.01 -18.85
C ALA A 133 27.59 -3.98 -17.52
N ALA A 134 28.15 -3.40 -16.46
CA ALA A 134 27.49 -3.32 -15.15
C ALA A 134 26.20 -2.46 -15.19
N LEU A 135 26.23 -1.32 -15.87
CA LEU A 135 25.04 -0.47 -16.03
C LEU A 135 24.00 -1.12 -16.95
N SER A 136 24.44 -1.80 -18.02
CA SER A 136 23.58 -2.57 -18.90
C SER A 136 22.89 -3.74 -18.17
N VAL A 137 23.55 -4.38 -17.20
CA VAL A 137 22.90 -5.36 -16.31
C VAL A 137 21.87 -4.68 -15.40
N ALA A 138 22.20 -3.53 -14.81
CA ALA A 138 21.27 -2.80 -13.94
C ALA A 138 19.97 -2.42 -14.68
N TYR A 139 20.09 -2.01 -15.93
CA TYR A 139 18.96 -1.70 -16.81
C TYR A 139 18.32 -2.97 -17.40
N GLY A 140 19.02 -3.69 -18.28
CA GLY A 140 18.46 -4.78 -19.10
C GLY A 140 18.00 -6.02 -18.34
N ALA A 141 18.46 -6.21 -17.11
CA ALA A 141 18.00 -7.28 -16.22
C ALA A 141 17.21 -6.73 -15.01
N GLY A 142 17.10 -5.41 -14.87
CA GLY A 142 16.38 -4.74 -13.79
C GLY A 142 16.92 -5.08 -12.40
N LEU A 143 18.23 -5.28 -12.23
CA LEU A 143 18.84 -5.63 -10.94
C LEU A 143 18.97 -4.42 -10.00
N ARG A 144 19.03 -4.67 -8.68
CA ARG A 144 19.40 -3.64 -7.71
C ARG A 144 20.92 -3.45 -7.75
N VAL A 145 21.40 -2.26 -7.43
CA VAL A 145 22.85 -1.97 -7.44
C VAL A 145 23.69 -2.94 -6.60
N GLY A 146 23.17 -3.38 -5.45
CA GLY A 146 23.85 -4.38 -4.62
C GLY A 146 23.86 -5.77 -5.26
N GLU A 147 22.82 -6.12 -6.02
CA GLU A 147 22.76 -7.39 -6.77
C GLU A 147 23.76 -7.36 -7.93
N VAL A 148 23.84 -6.23 -8.66
CA VAL A 148 24.85 -6.05 -9.73
C VAL A 148 26.27 -6.17 -9.18
N ALA A 149 26.57 -5.49 -8.07
CA ALA A 149 27.89 -5.54 -7.44
C ALA A 149 28.29 -6.95 -7.01
N MET A 150 27.32 -7.75 -6.54
CA MET A 150 27.54 -9.08 -5.99
C MET A 150 27.38 -10.22 -7.01
N LEU A 151 27.15 -9.92 -8.30
CA LEU A 151 27.08 -10.96 -9.33
C LEU A 151 28.44 -11.66 -9.48
N LYS A 152 28.40 -12.98 -9.53
CA LYS A 152 29.54 -13.82 -9.88
C LYS A 152 29.46 -14.23 -11.33
N VAL A 153 30.59 -14.71 -11.84
CA VAL A 153 30.70 -15.21 -13.21
C VAL A 153 29.78 -16.41 -13.42
N ARG A 154 29.79 -17.37 -12.49
CA ARG A 154 28.91 -18.55 -12.49
C ARG A 154 27.41 -18.25 -12.46
N ASP A 155 27.05 -17.01 -12.14
CA ASP A 155 25.64 -16.61 -12.09
C ASP A 155 25.07 -16.35 -13.50
N VAL A 156 25.92 -16.28 -14.52
CA VAL A 156 25.51 -16.11 -15.91
C VAL A 156 25.19 -17.48 -16.52
N ASP A 157 23.90 -17.77 -16.70
CA ASP A 157 23.42 -18.95 -17.40
C ASP A 157 23.07 -18.56 -18.85
N SER A 158 24.04 -18.75 -19.75
CA SER A 158 23.87 -18.43 -21.16
C SER A 158 23.02 -19.42 -21.93
N GLU A 159 22.78 -20.62 -21.41
CA GLU A 159 21.91 -21.62 -22.06
C GLU A 159 20.44 -21.27 -21.83
N ARG A 160 20.10 -20.92 -20.60
CA ARG A 160 18.72 -20.56 -20.21
C ARG A 160 18.41 -19.08 -20.36
N MET A 161 19.43 -18.27 -20.68
CA MET A 161 19.36 -16.80 -20.78
C MET A 161 18.90 -16.14 -19.47
N LEU A 162 19.59 -16.50 -18.37
CA LEU A 162 19.28 -16.06 -17.01
C LEU A 162 20.53 -15.52 -16.28
N LEU A 163 20.29 -14.59 -15.35
CA LEU A 163 21.25 -14.18 -14.34
C LEU A 163 20.77 -14.65 -12.96
N ARG A 164 21.55 -15.47 -12.27
CA ARG A 164 21.30 -15.88 -10.88
C ARG A 164 21.71 -14.77 -9.92
N VAL A 165 20.85 -14.41 -8.99
CA VAL A 165 21.13 -13.38 -7.99
C VAL A 165 21.22 -14.05 -6.63
N GLU A 166 22.42 -14.20 -6.09
CA GLU A 166 22.67 -14.70 -4.75
C GLU A 166 22.45 -13.59 -3.70
N ARG A 167 21.72 -13.89 -2.60
CA ARG A 167 21.57 -13.03 -1.41
C ARG A 167 20.96 -11.63 -1.67
N GLY A 168 19.72 -11.58 -2.16
CA GLY A 168 18.90 -10.35 -2.08
C GLY A 168 18.61 -9.91 -0.63
N LYS A 169 17.96 -8.76 -0.43
CA LYS A 169 17.50 -8.31 0.90
C LYS A 169 16.61 -9.41 1.52
N GLY A 170 17.08 -10.08 2.57
CA GLY A 170 16.44 -11.26 3.20
C GLY A 170 17.12 -12.61 2.92
N GLY A 171 18.25 -12.64 2.21
CA GLY A 171 19.08 -13.85 2.08
C GLY A 171 18.66 -14.86 0.99
N GLN A 172 17.64 -14.56 0.19
CA GLN A 172 17.07 -15.50 -0.79
C GLN A 172 17.64 -15.32 -2.21
N TYR A 173 17.66 -16.41 -2.98
CA TYR A 173 18.10 -16.50 -4.38
C TYR A 173 16.96 -16.12 -5.36
N ARG A 174 17.27 -15.50 -6.51
CA ARG A 174 16.31 -15.29 -7.62
C ARG A 174 16.99 -15.27 -9.00
N ASN A 175 16.27 -15.56 -10.08
CA ASN A 175 16.78 -15.43 -11.46
C ASN A 175 16.21 -14.17 -12.15
N ALA A 176 17.02 -13.50 -12.98
CA ALA A 176 16.65 -12.35 -13.81
C ALA A 176 16.88 -12.64 -15.30
N MET A 177 16.32 -11.82 -16.21
CA MET A 177 16.62 -11.96 -17.65
C MET A 177 18.06 -11.68 -17.96
N LEU A 178 18.56 -12.38 -18.97
CA LEU A 178 19.71 -11.99 -19.75
C LEU A 178 19.28 -11.78 -21.21
N PRO A 179 19.05 -10.53 -21.68
CA PRO A 179 18.85 -10.26 -23.10
C PRO A 179 20.05 -10.70 -23.96
N ALA A 180 19.83 -11.06 -25.23
CA ALA A 180 20.88 -11.54 -26.12
C ALA A 180 22.01 -10.51 -26.30
N ASP A 181 21.67 -9.23 -26.53
CA ASP A 181 22.66 -8.16 -26.67
C ASP A 181 23.45 -7.94 -25.37
N LEU A 182 22.81 -8.15 -24.21
CA LEU A 182 23.48 -8.09 -22.91
C LEU A 182 24.46 -9.25 -22.75
N LEU A 183 24.10 -10.48 -23.18
CA LEU A 183 25.04 -11.61 -23.17
C LEU A 183 26.24 -11.35 -24.08
N THR A 184 26.03 -10.76 -25.26
CA THR A 184 27.13 -10.37 -26.16
C THR A 184 28.08 -9.41 -25.47
N LEU A 185 27.56 -8.37 -24.82
CA LEU A 185 28.35 -7.41 -24.05
C LEU A 185 29.09 -8.07 -22.88
N LEU A 186 28.42 -8.96 -22.14
CA LEU A 186 29.06 -9.72 -21.05
C LEU A 186 30.17 -10.64 -21.54
N ARG A 187 30.04 -11.23 -22.74
CA ARG A 187 31.10 -12.04 -23.37
C ARG A 187 32.29 -11.21 -23.81
N GLN A 188 32.06 -10.00 -24.34
CA GLN A 188 33.14 -9.06 -24.66
C GLN A 188 33.90 -8.66 -23.38
N TRP A 189 33.15 -8.31 -22.32
CA TRP A 189 33.74 -8.01 -21.02
C TRP A 189 34.51 -9.22 -20.43
N TRP A 190 33.96 -10.42 -20.54
CA TRP A 190 34.61 -11.65 -20.09
C TRP A 190 35.97 -11.87 -20.76
N LYS A 191 36.06 -11.73 -22.09
CA LYS A 191 37.31 -11.89 -22.85
C LYS A 191 38.37 -10.88 -22.41
N LEU A 192 38.02 -9.60 -22.41
CA LEU A 192 38.92 -8.53 -21.97
C LEU A 192 39.36 -8.71 -20.51
N GLY A 193 38.44 -9.09 -19.63
CA GLY A 193 38.75 -9.34 -18.22
C GLY A 193 39.69 -10.53 -18.02
N ARG A 194 39.61 -11.55 -18.87
CA ARG A 194 40.56 -12.68 -18.85
C ARG A 194 41.94 -12.26 -19.34
N GLU A 195 42.02 -11.48 -20.42
CA GLU A 195 43.28 -10.92 -20.92
C GLU A 195 43.98 -10.04 -19.88
N GLN A 196 43.19 -9.29 -19.08
CA GLN A 196 43.67 -8.45 -17.98
C GLN A 196 43.98 -9.23 -16.68
N GLY A 197 43.73 -10.55 -16.63
CA GLY A 197 43.97 -11.38 -15.44
C GLY A 197 43.05 -11.09 -14.25
N VAL A 198 41.92 -10.39 -14.45
CA VAL A 198 40.99 -10.00 -13.37
C VAL A 198 39.76 -10.91 -13.26
N MET A 199 39.64 -11.89 -14.17
CA MET A 199 38.42 -12.65 -14.38
C MET A 199 38.62 -14.13 -14.07
N HIS A 200 37.94 -14.61 -13.02
CA HIS A 200 38.01 -15.98 -12.51
C HIS A 200 36.64 -16.67 -12.56
N HIS A 201 36.61 -17.99 -12.76
CA HIS A 201 35.37 -18.77 -12.84
C HIS A 201 34.46 -18.61 -11.60
N ASP A 202 35.05 -18.68 -10.40
CA ASP A 202 34.33 -18.46 -9.13
C ASP A 202 34.46 -17.01 -8.61
N GLY A 203 34.96 -16.11 -9.46
CA GLY A 203 35.18 -14.70 -9.17
C GLY A 203 33.92 -13.84 -9.39
N TRP A 204 34.07 -12.56 -9.04
CA TRP A 204 33.05 -11.55 -9.28
C TRP A 204 32.97 -11.22 -10.76
N LEU A 205 31.75 -11.10 -11.29
CA LEU A 205 31.52 -10.66 -12.67
C LEU A 205 32.02 -9.23 -12.89
N PHE A 206 31.92 -8.40 -11.85
CA PHE A 206 32.42 -7.02 -11.85
C PHE A 206 33.40 -6.83 -10.67
N PRO A 207 34.69 -7.14 -10.85
CA PRO A 207 35.70 -6.94 -9.82
C PRO A 207 35.99 -5.46 -9.56
N GLY A 208 36.33 -5.14 -8.31
CA GLY A 208 36.78 -3.83 -7.87
C GLY A 208 38.24 -3.55 -8.26
N LEU A 209 38.92 -2.67 -7.52
CA LEU A 209 40.36 -2.43 -7.67
C LEU A 209 41.20 -3.69 -7.38
N HIS A 210 40.74 -4.53 -6.44
CA HIS A 210 41.30 -5.84 -6.18
C HIS A 210 40.38 -6.90 -6.79
N ALA A 211 40.92 -7.80 -7.61
CA ALA A 211 40.15 -8.83 -8.33
C ALA A 211 39.30 -9.73 -7.39
N MET A 212 39.76 -9.94 -6.16
CA MET A 212 39.06 -10.74 -5.14
C MET A 212 37.87 -10.03 -4.49
N LYS A 213 37.67 -8.73 -4.73
CA LYS A 213 36.57 -7.95 -4.15
C LYS A 213 35.60 -7.49 -5.24
N PRO A 214 34.29 -7.46 -4.97
CA PRO A 214 33.32 -6.92 -5.91
C PRO A 214 33.50 -5.41 -6.08
N ILE A 215 33.04 -4.88 -7.21
CA ILE A 215 32.88 -3.44 -7.40
C ILE A 215 31.95 -2.88 -6.30
N SER A 216 32.31 -1.73 -5.73
CA SER A 216 31.47 -1.16 -4.67
C SER A 216 30.19 -0.54 -5.23
N THR A 217 29.09 -0.60 -4.48
CA THR A 217 27.84 0.08 -4.84
C THR A 217 28.02 1.59 -4.99
N ARG A 218 28.93 2.18 -4.20
CA ARG A 218 29.32 3.60 -4.29
C ARG A 218 29.98 3.91 -5.63
N GLN A 219 30.86 3.03 -6.11
CA GLN A 219 31.50 3.17 -7.41
C GLN A 219 30.48 3.07 -8.55
N LEU A 220 29.56 2.09 -8.52
CA LEU A 220 28.47 2.01 -9.50
C LEU A 220 27.57 3.25 -9.51
N HIS A 221 27.29 3.83 -8.34
CA HIS A 221 26.56 5.09 -8.25
C HIS A 221 27.35 6.26 -8.86
N ARG A 222 28.67 6.31 -8.66
CA ARG A 222 29.51 7.36 -9.26
C ARG A 222 29.52 7.25 -10.79
N ILE A 223 29.74 6.04 -11.29
CA ILE A 223 29.79 5.74 -12.74
C ILE A 223 28.50 6.15 -13.43
N VAL A 224 27.31 5.83 -12.89
CA VAL A 224 26.05 6.20 -13.55
C VAL A 224 25.82 7.71 -13.58
N VAL A 225 26.32 8.45 -12.59
CA VAL A 225 26.22 9.91 -12.56
C VAL A 225 27.17 10.53 -13.58
N GLU A 226 28.42 10.07 -13.64
CA GLU A 226 29.42 10.49 -14.64
C GLU A 226 28.93 10.21 -16.06
N ALA A 227 28.40 9.01 -16.31
CA ALA A 227 27.83 8.62 -17.61
C ALA A 227 26.61 9.47 -18.00
N ALA A 228 25.74 9.81 -17.04
CA ALA A 228 24.60 10.69 -17.30
C ALA A 228 25.04 12.12 -17.65
N GLN A 229 26.08 12.65 -16.97
CA GLN A 229 26.66 13.96 -17.27
C GLN A 229 27.30 13.99 -18.66
N ALA A 230 28.12 12.98 -18.97
CA ALA A 230 28.76 12.84 -20.29
C ALA A 230 27.72 12.69 -21.42
N ALA A 231 26.59 12.03 -21.14
CA ALA A 231 25.48 11.90 -22.08
C ALA A 231 24.61 13.16 -22.21
N GLY A 232 24.87 14.24 -21.48
CA GLY A 232 24.06 15.46 -21.50
C GLY A 232 22.65 15.28 -20.90
N ILE A 233 22.49 14.37 -19.94
CA ILE A 233 21.20 14.11 -19.29
C ILE A 233 21.06 15.01 -18.06
N THR A 234 20.13 15.97 -18.13
CA THR A 234 19.87 16.94 -17.06
C THR A 234 19.08 16.34 -15.88
N LYS A 235 18.42 15.21 -16.09
CA LYS A 235 17.67 14.48 -15.06
C LYS A 235 18.63 13.91 -14.00
N ARG A 236 18.20 13.90 -12.73
CA ARG A 236 18.96 13.23 -11.67
C ARG A 236 18.90 11.71 -11.84
N VAL A 237 20.02 11.12 -12.26
CA VAL A 237 20.13 9.67 -12.49
C VAL A 237 20.80 8.96 -11.31
N SER A 238 20.34 7.74 -11.03
CA SER A 238 20.94 6.80 -10.10
C SER A 238 20.75 5.37 -10.62
N PRO A 239 21.37 4.34 -10.02
CA PRO A 239 21.09 2.95 -10.41
C PRO A 239 19.61 2.57 -10.25
N HIS A 240 18.89 3.23 -9.33
CA HIS A 240 17.45 3.03 -9.16
C HIS A 240 16.64 3.59 -10.33
N THR A 241 17.10 4.69 -10.95
CA THR A 241 16.51 5.27 -12.16
C THR A 241 16.56 4.29 -13.32
N LEU A 242 17.71 3.63 -13.55
CA LEU A 242 17.86 2.60 -14.59
C LEU A 242 16.90 1.42 -14.39
N ARG A 243 16.80 0.92 -13.15
CA ARG A 243 15.83 -0.14 -12.82
C ARG A 243 14.38 0.30 -13.05
N HIS A 244 14.07 1.56 -12.75
CA HIS A 244 12.73 2.09 -12.94
C HIS A 244 12.40 2.27 -14.42
N SER A 245 13.33 2.80 -15.22
CA SER A 245 13.22 2.85 -16.69
C SER A 245 12.98 1.47 -17.28
N PHE A 246 13.71 0.44 -16.86
CA PHE A 246 13.47 -0.93 -17.31
C PHE A 246 12.03 -1.40 -17.07
N ALA A 247 11.51 -1.18 -15.85
CA ALA A 247 10.15 -1.57 -15.52
C ALA A 247 9.10 -0.80 -16.34
N THR A 248 9.32 0.50 -16.57
CA THR A 248 8.44 1.34 -17.37
C THR A 248 8.49 0.96 -18.85
N HIS A 249 9.67 0.70 -19.41
CA HIS A 249 9.84 0.31 -20.80
C HIS A 249 9.22 -1.05 -21.13
N LEU A 250 9.32 -2.03 -20.22
CA LEU A 250 8.60 -3.29 -20.39
C LEU A 250 7.08 -3.07 -20.41
N LEU A 251 6.57 -2.13 -19.62
CA LEU A 251 5.15 -1.79 -19.59
C LEU A 251 4.71 -1.11 -20.90
N GLU A 252 5.54 -0.22 -21.43
CA GLU A 252 5.32 0.45 -22.72
C GLU A 252 5.35 -0.54 -23.89
N ASP A 253 6.20 -1.57 -23.84
CA ASP A 253 6.27 -2.65 -24.86
C ASP A 253 5.09 -3.64 -24.78
N GLY A 254 4.06 -3.34 -23.97
CA GLY A 254 2.89 -4.19 -23.84
C GLY A 254 3.15 -5.47 -23.04
N THR A 255 4.28 -5.57 -22.33
CA THR A 255 4.52 -6.72 -21.44
C THR A 255 3.48 -6.69 -20.33
N ASP A 256 2.77 -7.80 -20.15
CA ASP A 256 1.72 -7.91 -19.13
C ASP A 256 2.29 -7.49 -17.77
N ILE A 257 1.58 -6.60 -17.07
CA ILE A 257 2.02 -6.09 -15.77
C ILE A 257 2.25 -7.22 -14.74
N ARG A 258 1.62 -8.38 -14.91
CA ARG A 258 1.84 -9.62 -14.14
C ARG A 258 3.12 -10.33 -14.53
N ILE A 259 3.58 -10.22 -15.77
CA ILE A 259 4.92 -10.67 -16.21
C ILE A 259 5.97 -9.71 -15.65
N ILE A 260 5.75 -8.40 -15.75
CA ILE A 260 6.58 -7.38 -15.08
C ILE A 260 6.58 -7.62 -13.56
N GLN A 261 5.43 -7.97 -12.97
CA GLN A 261 5.29 -8.35 -11.57
C GLN A 261 5.76 -9.78 -11.25
N ALA A 262 5.93 -10.70 -12.20
CA ALA A 262 6.47 -12.05 -11.99
C ALA A 262 8.00 -12.04 -12.09
N LEU A 263 8.55 -11.20 -12.96
CA LEU A 263 9.93 -10.68 -12.88
C LEU A 263 10.17 -9.95 -11.54
N LEU A 264 9.10 -9.69 -10.78
CA LEU A 264 9.09 -9.04 -9.48
C LEU A 264 8.13 -9.75 -8.44
N GLY A 265 7.87 -11.08 -8.38
CA GLY A 265 6.78 -11.73 -7.54
C GLY A 265 7.05 -13.16 -6.99
N HIS A 266 6.13 -13.80 -6.22
CA HIS A 266 6.40 -15.06 -5.44
C HIS A 266 5.23 -16.08 -5.25
N VAL A 267 5.50 -17.36 -4.94
CA VAL A 267 4.55 -18.45 -4.62
C VAL A 267 4.44 -18.64 -3.10
N GLU A 268 3.23 -18.81 -2.58
CA GLU A 268 2.95 -19.05 -1.16
C GLU A 268 2.30 -20.44 -1.00
N ALA A 269 2.58 -21.17 0.09
CA ALA A 269 1.84 -22.38 0.45
C ALA A 269 1.56 -22.47 1.95
N CYS A 270 0.45 -23.13 2.26
CA CYS A 270 0.00 -23.36 3.61
C CYS A 270 0.90 -24.38 4.30
N THR A 271 1.44 -24.03 5.47
CA THR A 271 2.19 -24.95 6.32
C THR A 271 1.34 -26.12 6.81
N ASP A 272 0.02 -25.91 6.95
CA ASP A 272 -0.84 -26.87 7.65
C ASP A 272 -1.50 -27.87 6.70
N CYS A 273 -1.95 -27.40 5.52
CA CYS A 273 -2.70 -28.23 4.57
C CYS A 273 -2.08 -28.29 3.17
N GLY A 274 -0.88 -27.73 2.97
CA GLY A 274 -0.14 -27.81 1.70
C GLY A 274 -0.76 -27.03 0.51
N HIS A 275 -1.87 -26.34 0.71
CA HIS A 275 -2.51 -25.53 -0.33
C HIS A 275 -1.57 -24.39 -0.79
N TRP A 276 -1.27 -24.32 -2.08
CA TRP A 276 -0.36 -23.32 -2.65
C TRP A 276 -1.05 -22.34 -3.60
N ARG A 277 -0.48 -21.13 -3.74
CA ARG A 277 -0.99 -20.08 -4.63
C ARG A 277 0.09 -19.15 -5.14
N ILE A 278 -0.26 -18.40 -6.18
CA ILE A 278 0.59 -17.39 -6.82
C ILE A 278 0.33 -15.99 -6.25
N ALA A 279 1.36 -15.31 -5.76
CA ALA A 279 1.28 -14.02 -5.06
C ALA A 279 2.19 -12.92 -5.68
N TYR A 280 1.59 -11.85 -6.22
CA TYR A 280 2.31 -10.74 -6.89
C TYR A 280 2.80 -9.63 -5.95
N ASN A 281 3.94 -8.94 -6.17
CA ASN A 281 4.34 -7.86 -5.24
C ASN A 281 3.39 -6.65 -5.25
N SER A 282 3.28 -5.96 -4.12
CA SER A 282 2.34 -4.84 -3.91
C SER A 282 2.65 -3.64 -4.82
N CYS A 283 1.70 -3.23 -5.66
CA CYS A 283 1.79 -1.99 -6.46
C CYS A 283 1.41 -0.72 -5.67
N ARG A 284 1.01 -0.87 -4.39
CA ARG A 284 0.56 0.18 -3.47
C ARG A 284 -0.60 1.06 -3.95
N ASN A 285 -1.32 0.66 -5.00
CA ASN A 285 -2.48 1.40 -5.50
C ASN A 285 -3.72 1.14 -4.63
N ARG A 286 -4.47 2.20 -4.27
CA ARG A 286 -5.67 2.11 -3.42
C ARG A 286 -6.88 1.42 -4.07
N HIS A 287 -6.80 1.15 -5.37
CA HIS A 287 -7.79 0.41 -6.15
C HIS A 287 -7.28 -0.98 -6.55
N CYS A 288 -6.06 -1.37 -6.13
CA CYS A 288 -5.57 -2.72 -6.33
C CYS A 288 -6.14 -3.67 -5.26
N PRO A 289 -6.83 -4.76 -5.64
CA PRO A 289 -7.40 -5.71 -4.68
C PRO A 289 -6.37 -6.29 -3.70
N LYS A 290 -5.14 -6.54 -4.16
CA LYS A 290 -4.05 -7.08 -3.33
C LYS A 290 -3.52 -6.04 -2.32
N CYS A 291 -3.19 -4.83 -2.79
CA CYS A 291 -2.67 -3.78 -1.91
C CYS A 291 -3.69 -3.34 -0.88
N GLN A 292 -4.96 -3.34 -1.26
CA GLN A 292 -6.05 -3.07 -0.35
C GLN A 292 -6.29 -4.19 0.64
N GLY A 293 -6.08 -5.47 0.27
CA GLY A 293 -6.12 -6.58 1.23
C GLY A 293 -5.09 -6.41 2.36
N ALA A 294 -3.86 -6.01 2.05
CA ALA A 294 -2.85 -5.73 3.07
C ALA A 294 -3.23 -4.52 3.95
N ALA A 295 -3.65 -3.41 3.33
CA ALA A 295 -4.10 -2.22 4.06
C ALA A 295 -5.35 -2.49 4.92
N ALA A 296 -6.23 -3.39 4.49
CA ALA A 296 -7.41 -3.81 5.24
C ALA A 296 -7.05 -4.39 6.59
N ARG A 297 -5.98 -5.21 6.64
CA ARG A 297 -5.54 -5.92 7.85
C ARG A 297 -4.80 -5.00 8.81
N THR A 298 -3.90 -4.17 8.33
CA THR A 298 -3.26 -3.13 9.17
C THR A 298 -4.30 -2.16 9.73
N TRP A 299 -5.31 -1.81 8.93
CA TRP A 299 -6.45 -1.02 9.42
C TRP A 299 -7.26 -1.81 10.45
N LEU A 300 -7.38 -3.14 10.29
CA LEU A 300 -8.14 -4.01 11.18
C LEU A 300 -7.50 -4.13 12.55
N GLU A 301 -6.20 -4.45 12.60
CA GLU A 301 -5.38 -4.51 13.81
C GLU A 301 -5.48 -3.19 14.59
N ALA A 302 -5.36 -2.07 13.89
CA ALA A 302 -5.50 -0.74 14.51
C ALA A 302 -6.93 -0.42 14.99
N ARG A 303 -7.96 -1.17 14.58
CA ARG A 303 -9.37 -0.98 14.97
C ARG A 303 -9.87 -1.99 15.98
N GLU A 304 -9.22 -3.14 16.09
CA GLU A 304 -9.46 -4.13 17.14
C GLU A 304 -9.28 -3.49 18.52
N ALA A 305 -8.23 -2.70 18.68
CA ALA A 305 -7.98 -1.90 19.88
C ALA A 305 -9.08 -0.88 20.21
N ASP A 306 -9.98 -0.55 19.28
CA ASP A 306 -11.08 0.39 19.48
C ASP A 306 -12.43 -0.31 19.70
N LEU A 307 -12.49 -1.65 19.63
CA LEU A 307 -13.73 -2.37 19.84
C LEU A 307 -14.14 -2.35 21.32
N LEU A 308 -15.41 -2.05 21.53
CA LEU A 308 -16.15 -2.28 22.76
C LEU A 308 -16.71 -3.72 22.79
N PRO A 309 -16.81 -4.37 23.95
CA PRO A 309 -17.36 -5.72 24.12
C PRO A 309 -18.89 -5.72 24.05
N VAL A 310 -19.43 -5.26 22.91
CA VAL A 310 -20.85 -5.18 22.62
C VAL A 310 -21.11 -5.78 21.23
N GLY A 311 -22.35 -6.16 20.93
CA GLY A 311 -22.72 -6.55 19.57
C GLY A 311 -22.55 -5.37 18.59
N TYR A 312 -22.31 -5.62 17.30
CA TYR A 312 -22.23 -4.57 16.27
C TYR A 312 -23.19 -4.82 15.13
N PHE A 313 -23.94 -3.81 14.74
CA PHE A 313 -24.91 -3.88 13.67
C PHE A 313 -24.34 -3.41 12.34
N HIS A 314 -24.76 -4.09 11.27
CA HIS A 314 -24.48 -3.65 9.90
C HIS A 314 -25.70 -2.98 9.31
N VAL A 315 -25.59 -1.67 9.06
CA VAL A 315 -26.66 -0.86 8.47
C VAL A 315 -26.22 -0.39 7.10
N VAL A 316 -27.07 -0.49 6.08
CA VAL A 316 -26.75 -0.14 4.69
C VAL A 316 -27.78 0.82 4.14
N PHE A 317 -27.32 1.97 3.67
CA PHE A 317 -28.13 2.98 3.01
C PHE A 317 -27.82 2.97 1.51
N THR A 318 -28.83 2.71 0.69
CA THR A 318 -28.69 2.57 -0.76
C THR A 318 -29.43 3.68 -1.50
N LEU A 319 -28.81 4.26 -2.52
CA LEU A 319 -29.46 5.25 -3.38
C LEU A 319 -30.34 4.57 -4.44
N PRO A 320 -31.58 5.06 -4.66
CA PRO A 320 -32.39 4.64 -5.81
C PRO A 320 -31.69 4.93 -7.14
N ALA A 321 -32.02 4.15 -8.18
CA ALA A 321 -31.35 4.21 -9.49
C ALA A 321 -31.36 5.62 -10.11
N GLU A 322 -32.47 6.35 -9.98
CA GLU A 322 -32.64 7.71 -10.50
C GLU A 322 -31.69 8.72 -9.85
N VAL A 323 -31.39 8.52 -8.56
CA VAL A 323 -30.45 9.35 -7.80
C VAL A 323 -29.01 8.88 -8.03
N ALA A 324 -28.80 7.57 -8.16
CA ALA A 324 -27.51 7.00 -8.52
C ALA A 324 -27.02 7.55 -9.89
N ALA A 325 -27.92 7.73 -10.85
CA ALA A 325 -27.61 8.35 -12.13
C ALA A 325 -27.07 9.80 -11.99
N ILE A 326 -27.63 10.59 -11.07
CA ILE A 326 -27.12 11.93 -10.73
C ILE A 326 -25.75 11.85 -10.04
N ALA A 327 -25.56 10.84 -9.18
CA ALA A 327 -24.30 10.61 -8.48
C ALA A 327 -23.15 10.24 -9.43
N PHE A 328 -23.45 9.68 -10.60
CA PHE A 328 -22.45 9.28 -11.58
C PHE A 328 -21.61 10.46 -12.08
N THR A 329 -22.25 11.58 -12.41
CA THR A 329 -21.58 12.81 -12.87
C THR A 329 -21.12 13.68 -11.69
N ASN A 330 -21.81 13.62 -10.56
CA ASN A 330 -21.55 14.47 -9.39
C ASN A 330 -20.94 13.70 -8.20
N LYS A 331 -19.99 12.79 -8.46
CA LYS A 331 -19.46 11.82 -7.47
C LYS A 331 -19.09 12.45 -6.14
N ALA A 332 -18.26 13.51 -6.14
CA ALA A 332 -17.76 14.10 -4.90
C ALA A 332 -18.90 14.65 -4.02
N LEU A 333 -19.79 15.46 -4.60
CA LEU A 333 -20.89 16.11 -3.89
C LEU A 333 -21.93 15.09 -3.42
N VAL A 334 -22.35 14.17 -4.30
CA VAL A 334 -23.45 13.25 -3.99
C VAL A 334 -22.99 12.14 -3.05
N TYR A 335 -21.74 11.66 -3.14
CA TYR A 335 -21.22 10.69 -2.17
C TYR A 335 -20.96 11.34 -0.80
N ASP A 336 -20.51 12.59 -0.76
CA ASP A 336 -20.39 13.34 0.49
C ASP A 336 -21.77 13.53 1.15
N LEU A 337 -22.77 13.88 0.35
CA LEU A 337 -24.16 14.00 0.80
C LEU A 337 -24.69 12.65 1.32
N LEU A 338 -24.44 11.55 0.61
CA LEU A 338 -24.84 10.20 1.04
C LEU A 338 -24.30 9.86 2.44
N PHE A 339 -23.02 10.15 2.67
CA PHE A 339 -22.41 9.99 3.98
C PHE A 339 -23.10 10.81 5.07
N LYS A 340 -23.24 12.12 4.83
CA LYS A 340 -23.81 13.06 5.81
C LYS A 340 -25.26 12.70 6.14
N ALA A 341 -26.09 12.51 5.12
CA ALA A 341 -27.51 12.21 5.29
C ALA A 341 -27.73 10.87 6.02
N ALA A 342 -26.96 9.84 5.70
CA ALA A 342 -27.08 8.55 6.37
C ALA A 342 -26.62 8.63 7.85
N ALA A 343 -25.50 9.31 8.13
CA ALA A 343 -24.97 9.43 9.48
C ALA A 343 -25.89 10.26 10.38
N GLU A 344 -26.38 11.39 9.86
CA GLU A 344 -27.36 12.24 10.54
C GLU A 344 -28.66 11.51 10.83
N THR A 345 -29.17 10.74 9.87
CA THR A 345 -30.37 9.91 10.08
C THR A 345 -30.17 8.92 11.22
N MET A 346 -29.03 8.22 11.24
CA MET A 346 -28.72 7.27 12.33
C MET A 346 -28.60 7.96 13.68
N MET A 347 -27.86 9.07 13.76
CA MET A 347 -27.65 9.78 15.02
C MET A 347 -28.95 10.41 15.55
N ALA A 348 -29.78 10.98 14.67
CA ALA A 348 -31.06 11.57 15.06
C ALA A 348 -32.03 10.53 15.63
N ILE A 349 -32.20 9.40 14.94
CA ILE A 349 -33.11 8.33 15.39
C ILE A 349 -32.55 7.61 16.62
N ALA A 350 -31.22 7.48 16.76
CA ALA A 350 -30.61 6.91 17.97
C ALA A 350 -30.76 7.82 19.20
N ALA A 351 -30.70 9.14 19.02
CA ALA A 351 -30.82 10.10 20.12
C ALA A 351 -32.26 10.19 20.66
N ASP A 352 -33.28 9.83 19.88
CA ASP A 352 -34.68 9.83 20.31
C ASP A 352 -34.92 8.81 21.45
N PRO A 353 -35.38 9.23 22.64
CA PRO A 353 -35.70 8.33 23.75
C PRO A 353 -36.78 7.29 23.44
N ARG A 354 -37.66 7.55 22.45
CA ARG A 354 -38.65 6.57 21.97
C ARG A 354 -38.01 5.41 21.21
N HIS A 355 -36.73 5.52 20.86
CA HIS A 355 -35.95 4.51 20.18
C HIS A 355 -34.81 4.01 21.06
N LEU A 356 -33.63 4.62 20.99
CA LEU A 356 -32.47 4.22 21.80
C LEU A 356 -32.14 5.23 22.91
N GLY A 357 -32.40 6.53 22.70
CA GLY A 357 -32.08 7.59 23.66
C GLY A 357 -30.58 7.78 23.91
N ALA A 358 -29.72 7.45 22.94
CA ALA A 358 -28.27 7.43 23.15
C ALA A 358 -27.46 7.98 21.97
N ARG A 359 -26.29 8.54 22.29
CA ARG A 359 -25.25 8.92 21.34
C ARG A 359 -24.48 7.67 20.90
N ILE A 360 -24.60 7.32 19.63
CA ILE A 360 -23.96 6.13 19.03
C ILE A 360 -22.64 6.47 18.33
N GLY A 361 -21.78 5.46 18.17
CA GLY A 361 -20.59 5.51 17.32
C GLY A 361 -20.87 4.92 15.94
N ILE A 362 -20.34 5.51 14.87
CA ILE A 362 -20.56 4.97 13.51
C ILE A 362 -19.24 4.96 12.74
N THR A 363 -18.89 3.80 12.19
CA THR A 363 -17.88 3.69 11.12
C THR A 363 -18.60 3.47 9.79
N ALA A 364 -18.49 4.44 8.88
CA ALA A 364 -19.16 4.44 7.60
C ALA A 364 -18.18 4.21 6.44
N VAL A 365 -18.57 3.39 5.48
CA VAL A 365 -17.75 3.00 4.32
C VAL A 365 -18.57 3.13 3.04
N LEU A 366 -18.06 3.91 2.08
CA LEU A 366 -18.68 4.06 0.76
C LEU A 366 -18.35 2.90 -0.16
N HIS A 367 -19.40 2.33 -0.76
CA HIS A 367 -19.33 1.37 -1.86
C HIS A 367 -20.07 1.95 -3.07
N THR A 368 -19.55 1.72 -4.28
CA THR A 368 -20.13 2.30 -5.49
C THR A 368 -20.50 1.26 -6.55
N TRP A 369 -20.43 -0.03 -6.21
CA TRP A 369 -20.62 -1.13 -7.15
C TRP A 369 -21.56 -2.21 -6.62
N GLY A 370 -22.31 -2.82 -7.54
CA GLY A 370 -22.94 -4.13 -7.34
C GLY A 370 -21.96 -5.27 -7.65
N SER A 371 -22.39 -6.52 -7.46
CA SER A 371 -21.54 -7.66 -7.81
C SER A 371 -21.15 -7.63 -9.29
N ALA A 372 -22.07 -7.31 -10.20
CA ALA A 372 -21.80 -7.16 -11.63
C ALA A 372 -20.95 -5.93 -12.03
N MET A 373 -20.35 -5.20 -11.06
CA MET A 373 -19.64 -3.93 -11.27
C MET A 373 -20.51 -2.85 -11.95
N THR A 374 -21.81 -2.91 -11.71
CA THR A 374 -22.73 -1.84 -12.09
C THR A 374 -22.65 -0.73 -11.05
N HIS A 375 -22.82 0.52 -11.49
CA HIS A 375 -22.83 1.67 -10.58
C HIS A 375 -23.99 1.56 -9.59
N HIS A 376 -23.63 1.43 -8.31
CA HIS A 376 -24.58 1.21 -7.22
C HIS A 376 -24.05 1.84 -5.93
N PRO A 377 -24.15 3.17 -5.77
CA PRO A 377 -23.68 3.88 -4.59
C PRO A 377 -24.52 3.55 -3.35
N HIS A 378 -23.84 3.09 -2.32
CA HIS A 378 -24.40 2.80 -1.00
C HIS A 378 -23.33 2.99 0.08
N VAL A 379 -23.76 3.25 1.31
CA VAL A 379 -22.85 3.34 2.47
C VAL A 379 -23.17 2.21 3.43
N HIS A 380 -22.16 1.44 3.76
CA HIS A 380 -22.18 0.48 4.86
C HIS A 380 -21.79 1.19 6.15
N MET A 381 -22.54 0.96 7.21
CA MET A 381 -22.29 1.49 8.54
C MET A 381 -22.16 0.34 9.51
N ILE A 382 -21.13 0.41 10.34
CA ILE A 382 -20.92 -0.48 11.48
C ILE A 382 -21.10 0.34 12.74
N VAL A 383 -22.03 -0.12 13.57
CA VAL A 383 -22.56 0.64 14.71
C VAL A 383 -22.56 -0.26 15.94
N PRO A 384 -21.92 0.14 17.07
CA PRO A 384 -22.03 -0.59 18.32
C PRO A 384 -23.49 -0.74 18.74
N GLY A 385 -23.80 -1.85 19.39
CA GLY A 385 -25.13 -2.22 19.86
C GLY A 385 -25.54 -1.48 21.11
N GLY A 386 -25.40 -0.15 21.09
CA GLY A 386 -25.65 0.73 22.20
C GLY A 386 -24.91 2.05 22.03
N GLY A 387 -25.07 2.94 23.00
CA GLY A 387 -24.44 4.24 23.01
C GLY A 387 -24.39 4.84 24.41
N ILE A 388 -23.83 6.04 24.50
CA ILE A 388 -23.76 6.78 25.76
C ILE A 388 -24.96 7.72 25.85
N THR A 389 -25.60 7.78 27.00
CA THR A 389 -26.61 8.79 27.35
C THR A 389 -26.15 10.22 27.03
N PRO A 390 -27.06 11.15 26.70
CA PRO A 390 -26.69 12.54 26.40
C PRO A 390 -25.88 13.22 27.53
N ASP A 391 -26.19 12.88 28.79
CA ASP A 391 -25.50 13.36 30.00
C ASP A 391 -24.13 12.71 30.25
N GLY A 392 -23.77 11.68 29.49
CA GLY A 392 -22.49 10.98 29.61
C GLY A 392 -22.39 9.99 30.77
N GLN A 393 -23.47 9.73 31.52
CA GLN A 393 -23.40 9.02 32.80
C GLN A 393 -23.58 7.51 32.67
N ARG A 394 -24.26 7.04 31.62
CA ARG A 394 -24.65 5.62 31.46
C ARG A 394 -24.51 5.14 30.01
N TRP A 395 -24.16 3.87 29.87
CA TRP A 395 -24.27 3.15 28.60
C TRP A 395 -25.68 2.58 28.45
N ILE A 396 -26.33 2.84 27.31
CA ILE A 396 -27.60 2.21 26.93
C ILE A 396 -27.32 1.15 25.88
N SER A 397 -27.55 -0.11 26.23
CA SER A 397 -27.47 -1.23 25.29
C SER A 397 -28.72 -1.31 24.43
N SER A 398 -28.52 -1.56 23.14
CA SER A 398 -29.61 -1.93 22.23
C SER A 398 -30.11 -3.35 22.51
N ARG A 399 -31.28 -3.69 21.96
CA ARG A 399 -31.80 -5.07 22.05
C ARG A 399 -30.93 -6.01 21.18
N PRO A 400 -30.70 -7.27 21.57
CA PRO A 400 -29.73 -8.16 20.93
C PRO A 400 -29.84 -8.30 19.40
N ALA A 401 -31.05 -8.24 18.84
CA ALA A 401 -31.29 -8.36 17.39
C ALA A 401 -31.86 -7.08 16.76
N PHE A 402 -31.91 -5.97 17.50
CA PHE A 402 -32.59 -4.76 17.06
C PHE A 402 -31.89 -3.50 17.55
N LEU A 403 -31.39 -2.71 16.59
CA LEU A 403 -30.78 -1.40 16.85
C LEU A 403 -31.79 -0.27 16.69
N LEU A 404 -32.29 -0.04 15.46
CA LEU A 404 -33.24 1.03 15.14
C LEU A 404 -34.24 0.57 14.04
N PRO A 405 -35.44 1.16 13.98
CA PRO A 405 -36.46 0.77 13.01
C PRO A 405 -36.13 1.23 11.57
N VAL A 406 -35.81 0.27 10.68
CA VAL A 406 -35.41 0.55 9.28
C VAL A 406 -36.43 1.33 8.46
N ARG A 407 -37.73 1.21 8.77
CA ARG A 407 -38.78 1.99 8.10
C ARG A 407 -38.67 3.48 8.40
N VAL A 408 -38.40 3.83 9.66
CA VAL A 408 -38.21 5.21 10.11
C VAL A 408 -36.90 5.77 9.54
N LEU A 409 -35.82 4.98 9.60
CA LEU A 409 -34.54 5.33 8.98
C LEU A 409 -34.70 5.63 7.48
N GLY A 410 -35.39 4.76 6.73
CA GLY A 410 -35.61 4.98 5.30
C GLY A 410 -36.43 6.24 4.99
N ALA A 411 -37.45 6.54 5.79
CA ALA A 411 -38.28 7.72 5.61
C ALA A 411 -37.50 9.02 5.90
N LEU A 412 -36.76 9.08 7.02
CA LEU A 412 -35.96 10.24 7.38
C LEU A 412 -34.79 10.44 6.42
N PHE A 413 -34.07 9.36 6.07
CA PHE A 413 -32.97 9.42 5.12
C PHE A 413 -33.41 9.97 3.76
N ARG A 414 -34.54 9.50 3.23
CA ARG A 414 -35.14 10.03 2.00
C ARG A 414 -35.36 11.54 2.10
N ARG A 415 -35.96 12.02 3.19
CA ARG A 415 -36.24 13.45 3.40
C ARG A 415 -34.94 14.25 3.45
N VAL A 416 -34.01 13.89 4.34
CA VAL A 416 -32.74 14.60 4.54
C VAL A 416 -31.93 14.65 3.25
N PHE A 417 -31.83 13.51 2.54
CA PHE A 417 -31.07 13.41 1.31
C PHE A 417 -31.68 14.27 0.20
N LEU A 418 -32.98 14.15 -0.05
CA LEU A 418 -33.64 14.88 -1.15
C LEU A 418 -33.65 16.39 -0.89
N THR A 419 -33.87 16.84 0.35
CA THR A 419 -33.80 18.27 0.70
C THR A 419 -32.43 18.86 0.38
N ARG A 420 -31.35 18.17 0.77
CA ARG A 420 -29.99 18.67 0.52
C ARG A 420 -29.55 18.51 -0.93
N LEU A 421 -30.02 17.47 -1.62
CA LEU A 421 -29.78 17.32 -3.06
C LEU A 421 -30.43 18.47 -3.84
N MET A 422 -31.64 18.88 -3.45
CA MET A 422 -32.29 20.06 -4.02
C MET A 422 -31.50 21.34 -3.72
N ALA A 423 -31.02 21.52 -2.49
CA ALA A 423 -30.19 22.69 -2.16
C ALA A 423 -28.90 22.76 -2.99
N LEU A 424 -28.28 21.61 -3.32
CA LEU A 424 -27.13 21.57 -4.23
C LEU A 424 -27.52 21.95 -5.68
N HIS A 425 -28.71 21.55 -6.12
CA HIS A 425 -29.25 21.92 -7.43
C HIS A 425 -29.57 23.42 -7.50
N ASP A 426 -30.34 23.94 -6.54
CA ASP A 426 -30.74 25.35 -6.46
C ASP A 426 -29.52 26.28 -6.35
N ALA A 427 -28.42 25.80 -5.75
CA ALA A 427 -27.14 26.52 -5.67
C ALA A 427 -26.26 26.38 -6.93
N GLY A 428 -26.74 25.74 -8.01
CA GLY A 428 -25.99 25.56 -9.26
C GLY A 428 -24.75 24.67 -9.16
N LYS A 429 -24.63 23.85 -8.10
CA LYS A 429 -23.42 23.05 -7.84
C LYS A 429 -23.41 21.70 -8.57
N LEU A 430 -24.56 21.25 -9.07
CA LEU A 430 -24.69 19.99 -9.79
C LEU A 430 -24.48 20.21 -11.29
N THR A 431 -23.70 19.33 -11.91
CA THR A 431 -23.43 19.32 -13.34
C THR A 431 -24.09 18.11 -14.01
N PHE A 432 -24.64 18.32 -15.19
CA PHE A 432 -25.37 17.30 -15.93
C PHE A 432 -24.93 17.26 -17.38
N PHE A 433 -24.84 16.05 -17.94
CA PHE A 433 -24.35 15.81 -19.30
C PHE A 433 -25.19 14.76 -20.02
N GLY A 434 -25.11 14.75 -21.35
CA GLY A 434 -25.79 13.76 -22.20
C GLY A 434 -27.29 13.68 -21.91
N LYS A 435 -27.80 12.47 -21.68
CA LYS A 435 -29.23 12.21 -21.41
C LYS A 435 -29.77 12.92 -20.16
N LEU A 436 -28.90 13.40 -19.26
CA LEU A 436 -29.30 14.14 -18.06
C LEU A 436 -29.15 15.65 -18.20
N ALA A 437 -28.66 16.18 -19.32
CA ALA A 437 -28.37 17.62 -19.47
C ALA A 437 -29.57 18.53 -19.12
N GLY A 438 -30.79 18.11 -19.47
CA GLY A 438 -32.03 18.83 -19.15
C GLY A 438 -32.33 18.93 -17.65
N LEU A 439 -31.68 18.15 -16.79
CA LEU A 439 -31.80 18.26 -15.32
C LEU A 439 -31.17 19.55 -14.76
N THR A 440 -30.44 20.32 -15.57
CA THR A 440 -30.01 21.67 -15.19
C THR A 440 -31.22 22.58 -14.94
N ASP A 441 -32.29 22.44 -15.73
CA ASP A 441 -33.55 23.12 -15.48
C ASP A 441 -34.25 22.57 -14.23
N ARG A 442 -34.66 23.47 -13.35
CA ARG A 442 -35.27 23.15 -12.06
C ARG A 442 -36.59 22.40 -12.19
N ARG A 443 -37.44 22.75 -13.17
CA ARG A 443 -38.74 22.08 -13.36
C ARG A 443 -38.54 20.63 -13.78
N THR A 444 -37.61 20.39 -14.71
CA THR A 444 -37.23 19.07 -15.19
C THR A 444 -36.57 18.24 -14.07
N PHE A 445 -35.72 18.86 -13.26
CA PHE A 445 -35.12 18.21 -12.08
C PHE A 445 -36.17 17.74 -11.06
N LEU A 446 -37.15 18.58 -10.74
CA LEU A 446 -38.24 18.22 -9.83
C LEU A 446 -39.11 17.09 -10.41
N LYS A 447 -39.37 17.11 -11.72
CA LYS A 447 -40.09 16.03 -12.41
C LYS A 447 -39.32 14.70 -12.33
N HIS A 448 -38.00 14.73 -12.52
CA HIS A 448 -37.13 13.56 -12.37
C HIS A 448 -37.14 12.97 -10.95
N LEU A 449 -37.19 13.82 -9.92
CA LEU A 449 -37.23 13.37 -8.53
C LEU A 449 -38.63 12.98 -8.02
N SER A 450 -39.71 13.33 -8.73
CA SER A 450 -41.09 13.07 -8.29
C SER A 450 -41.36 11.58 -8.01
N PRO A 451 -40.98 10.62 -8.89
CA PRO A 451 -41.13 9.20 -8.59
C PRO A 451 -40.32 8.77 -7.35
N VAL A 452 -39.12 9.33 -7.18
CA VAL A 452 -38.20 9.00 -6.09
C VAL A 452 -38.74 9.40 -4.71
N ARG A 453 -39.50 10.50 -4.64
CA ARG A 453 -40.16 10.96 -3.41
C ARG A 453 -41.21 9.98 -2.89
N LYS A 454 -41.95 9.33 -3.81
CA LYS A 454 -43.00 8.38 -3.49
C LYS A 454 -42.45 6.98 -3.19
N LYS A 455 -41.28 6.63 -3.73
CA LYS A 455 -40.62 5.35 -3.46
C LYS A 455 -40.24 5.19 -1.99
N ARG A 456 -40.32 3.95 -1.51
CA ARG A 456 -39.75 3.54 -0.22
C ARG A 456 -38.24 3.35 -0.39
N TRP A 457 -37.46 4.11 0.35
CA TRP A 457 -36.00 3.99 0.34
C TRP A 457 -35.57 2.82 1.22
N VAL A 458 -34.67 1.99 0.69
CA VAL A 458 -34.26 0.76 1.35
C VAL A 458 -33.11 1.06 2.28
N VAL A 459 -33.35 0.84 3.57
CA VAL A 459 -32.31 0.73 4.60
C VAL A 459 -32.32 -0.71 5.07
N TYR A 460 -31.18 -1.38 4.94
CA TYR A 460 -31.00 -2.73 5.43
C TYR A 460 -30.27 -2.66 6.77
N ALA A 461 -30.75 -3.37 7.78
CA ALA A 461 -30.06 -3.52 9.06
C ALA A 461 -30.00 -5.01 9.41
N LYS A 462 -28.80 -5.51 9.71
CA LYS A 462 -28.58 -6.90 10.13
C LYS A 462 -28.20 -6.95 11.61
N PRO A 463 -28.76 -7.89 12.41
CA PRO A 463 -28.33 -8.16 13.78
C PRO A 463 -26.85 -8.54 13.85
N PRO A 464 -26.25 -8.50 15.06
CA PRO A 464 -24.82 -8.54 15.23
C PRO A 464 -24.15 -9.76 14.63
N PHE A 465 -22.97 -9.53 14.08
CA PHE A 465 -22.00 -10.60 13.84
C PHE A 465 -21.65 -11.20 15.21
N ALA A 466 -21.62 -12.52 15.36
CA ALA A 466 -21.15 -13.16 16.59
C ALA A 466 -19.75 -12.63 16.94
N GLY A 467 -19.46 -12.33 18.21
CA GLY A 467 -18.12 -11.93 18.70
C GLY A 467 -17.48 -10.66 18.05
N PRO A 468 -16.57 -9.97 18.74
CA PRO A 468 -15.78 -8.89 18.15
C PRO A 468 -14.96 -9.33 16.92
N GLU A 469 -14.48 -10.60 16.87
CA GLU A 469 -13.64 -11.07 15.75
C GLU A 469 -14.43 -11.21 14.43
N ALA A 470 -15.69 -11.63 14.46
CA ALA A 470 -16.47 -11.73 13.22
C ALA A 470 -16.89 -10.33 12.70
N VAL A 471 -17.01 -9.34 13.60
CA VAL A 471 -17.16 -7.93 13.24
C VAL A 471 -15.92 -7.44 12.49
N LEU A 472 -14.73 -7.80 12.95
CA LEU A 472 -13.46 -7.48 12.29
C LEU A 472 -13.33 -8.16 10.91
N ALA A 473 -13.58 -9.46 10.82
CA ALA A 473 -13.58 -10.19 9.56
C ALA A 473 -14.62 -9.65 8.55
N CYS A 474 -15.71 -9.07 9.05
CA CYS A 474 -16.71 -8.38 8.25
C CYS A 474 -16.24 -6.98 7.82
N LEU A 475 -15.75 -6.17 8.75
CA LEU A 475 -15.27 -4.80 8.53
C LEU A 475 -14.18 -4.72 7.45
N SER A 476 -13.18 -5.59 7.50
CA SER A 476 -12.09 -5.66 6.52
C SER A 476 -12.59 -5.90 5.09
N ARG A 477 -13.65 -6.71 4.93
CA ARG A 477 -14.27 -7.01 3.63
C ARG A 477 -15.01 -5.83 3.01
N TYR A 478 -15.34 -4.78 3.76
CA TYR A 478 -16.01 -3.59 3.23
C TYR A 478 -15.07 -2.39 3.16
N THR A 479 -14.20 -2.18 4.15
CA THR A 479 -13.35 -0.99 4.25
C THR A 479 -12.36 -0.83 3.11
N HIS A 480 -11.87 -1.95 2.57
CA HIS A 480 -10.80 -2.01 1.59
C HIS A 480 -11.15 -2.83 0.34
N ARG A 481 -12.43 -3.12 0.14
CA ARG A 481 -12.88 -3.80 -1.07
C ARG A 481 -12.70 -2.90 -2.28
N VAL A 482 -12.39 -3.53 -3.41
CA VAL A 482 -12.40 -2.93 -4.74
C VAL A 482 -13.53 -3.55 -5.56
N ALA A 483 -13.87 -2.95 -6.70
CA ALA A 483 -15.01 -3.36 -7.54
C ALA A 483 -15.04 -4.87 -7.86
N ILE A 484 -13.87 -5.49 -8.01
CA ILE A 484 -13.73 -6.92 -8.28
C ILE A 484 -12.53 -7.53 -7.53
N SER A 485 -12.73 -8.70 -6.93
CA SER A 485 -11.64 -9.48 -6.31
C SER A 485 -11.00 -10.42 -7.32
N ASN A 486 -9.73 -10.76 -7.11
CA ASN A 486 -9.00 -11.68 -7.99
C ASN A 486 -9.70 -13.03 -8.14
N SER A 487 -10.26 -13.57 -7.04
CA SER A 487 -11.00 -14.84 -7.04
C SER A 487 -12.25 -14.87 -7.93
N ARG A 488 -12.73 -13.69 -8.37
CA ARG A 488 -13.90 -13.59 -9.26
C ARG A 488 -13.51 -13.58 -10.72
N LEU A 489 -12.26 -13.29 -11.07
CA LEU A 489 -11.77 -13.35 -12.45
C LEU A 489 -11.56 -14.82 -12.84
N ILE A 490 -12.21 -15.26 -13.90
CA ILE A 490 -12.15 -16.65 -14.37
C ILE A 490 -11.19 -16.78 -15.55
N ARG A 491 -11.33 -15.92 -16.56
CA ARG A 491 -10.56 -15.99 -17.81
C ARG A 491 -10.36 -14.61 -18.42
N PHE A 492 -9.24 -14.43 -19.11
CA PHE A 492 -9.00 -13.31 -20.02
C PHE A 492 -8.33 -13.87 -21.28
N ASN A 493 -8.82 -13.52 -22.47
CA ASN A 493 -8.29 -14.03 -23.75
C ASN A 493 -7.66 -12.93 -24.64
N GLY A 494 -7.29 -11.79 -24.05
CA GLY A 494 -6.77 -10.63 -24.79
C GLY A 494 -7.86 -9.64 -25.20
N GLN A 495 -9.06 -10.12 -25.55
CA GLN A 495 -10.19 -9.28 -25.99
C GLN A 495 -11.34 -9.23 -24.98
N ASN A 496 -11.55 -10.31 -24.24
CA ASN A 496 -12.71 -10.51 -23.37
C ASN A 496 -12.29 -10.99 -21.98
N VAL A 497 -12.97 -10.46 -20.96
CA VAL A 497 -12.80 -10.82 -19.55
C VAL A 497 -14.03 -11.56 -19.06
N THR A 498 -13.84 -12.78 -18.55
CA THR A 498 -14.88 -13.59 -17.93
C THR A 498 -14.74 -13.57 -16.41
N PHE A 499 -15.82 -13.26 -15.69
CA PHE A 499 -15.81 -13.20 -14.23
C PHE A 499 -17.13 -13.64 -13.58
N ARG A 500 -17.04 -14.18 -12.35
CA ARG A 500 -18.18 -14.57 -11.53
C ARG A 500 -18.85 -13.36 -10.91
N TYR A 501 -20.17 -13.33 -10.86
CA TYR A 501 -20.97 -12.33 -10.15
C TYR A 501 -22.16 -12.98 -9.44
N LYS A 502 -22.68 -12.29 -8.43
CA LYS A 502 -23.91 -12.70 -7.74
C LYS A 502 -25.12 -12.06 -8.42
N ASP A 503 -26.01 -12.89 -8.95
CA ASP A 503 -27.34 -12.45 -9.37
C ASP A 503 -28.30 -12.56 -8.18
N TYR A 504 -28.62 -11.41 -7.58
CA TYR A 504 -29.47 -11.35 -6.39
C TYR A 504 -30.95 -11.63 -6.70
N ARG A 505 -31.33 -11.76 -7.97
CA ARG A 505 -32.68 -12.18 -8.37
C ARG A 505 -32.88 -13.69 -8.28
N ARG A 506 -31.79 -14.47 -8.17
CA ARG A 506 -31.79 -15.93 -8.08
C ARG A 506 -31.45 -16.39 -6.67
N SER A 507 -32.05 -17.50 -6.23
CA SER A 507 -31.83 -18.12 -4.92
C SER A 507 -30.92 -19.35 -5.01
N GLY A 508 -30.33 -19.77 -3.88
CA GLY A 508 -29.53 -21.00 -3.82
C GLY A 508 -28.22 -20.97 -4.60
N ALA A 509 -27.81 -22.12 -5.14
CA ALA A 509 -26.58 -22.29 -5.91
C ALA A 509 -26.54 -21.44 -7.20
N ASP A 510 -27.70 -21.22 -7.82
CA ASP A 510 -27.86 -20.41 -9.04
C ASP A 510 -27.63 -18.92 -8.84
N ARG A 511 -27.43 -18.47 -7.59
CA ARG A 511 -27.07 -17.09 -7.30
C ARG A 511 -25.71 -16.71 -7.86
N GLN A 512 -24.80 -17.68 -8.04
CA GLN A 512 -23.48 -17.45 -8.63
C GLN A 512 -23.55 -17.64 -10.14
N GLN A 513 -23.34 -16.57 -10.88
CA GLN A 513 -23.39 -16.57 -12.33
C GLN A 513 -22.06 -16.12 -12.90
N VAL A 514 -21.84 -16.39 -14.19
CA VAL A 514 -20.64 -15.98 -14.93
C VAL A 514 -21.06 -15.03 -16.03
N MET A 515 -20.29 -13.96 -16.23
CA MET A 515 -20.45 -13.09 -17.40
C MET A 515 -19.12 -12.86 -18.09
N THR A 516 -19.19 -12.65 -19.40
CA THR A 516 -18.05 -12.27 -20.24
C THR A 516 -18.31 -10.90 -20.83
N LEU A 517 -17.35 -10.00 -20.75
CA LEU A 517 -17.40 -8.65 -21.33
C LEU A 517 -16.18 -8.40 -22.20
N PRO A 518 -16.28 -7.55 -23.24
CA PRO A 518 -15.13 -6.93 -23.87
C PRO A 518 -14.22 -6.24 -22.83
N ALA A 519 -12.92 -6.27 -23.06
CA ALA A 519 -11.92 -5.80 -22.11
C ALA A 519 -12.07 -4.29 -21.80
N ASP A 520 -12.39 -3.49 -22.80
CA ASP A 520 -12.66 -2.06 -22.70
C ASP A 520 -13.92 -1.78 -21.86
N GLU A 521 -15.01 -2.53 -22.07
CA GLU A 521 -16.22 -2.40 -21.25
C GLU A 521 -15.99 -2.88 -19.80
N PHE A 522 -15.18 -3.93 -19.60
CA PHE A 522 -14.76 -4.36 -18.28
C PHE A 522 -13.96 -3.26 -17.55
N ILE A 523 -12.98 -2.66 -18.24
CA ILE A 523 -12.18 -1.55 -17.71
C ILE A 523 -13.07 -0.34 -17.42
N ARG A 524 -13.96 0.04 -18.34
CA ARG A 524 -14.92 1.13 -18.16
C ARG A 524 -15.74 0.92 -16.90
N ARG A 525 -16.35 -0.27 -16.71
CA ARG A 525 -17.12 -0.61 -15.49
C ARG A 525 -16.26 -0.49 -14.23
N PHE A 526 -15.03 -0.99 -14.26
CA PHE A 526 -14.11 -0.86 -13.13
C PHE A 526 -13.82 0.61 -12.80
N LEU A 527 -13.53 1.43 -13.82
CA LEU A 527 -13.19 2.84 -13.67
C LEU A 527 -14.36 3.69 -13.13
N LEU A 528 -15.62 3.25 -13.29
CA LEU A 528 -16.78 3.92 -12.67
C LEU A 528 -16.62 4.07 -11.15
N HIS A 529 -15.89 3.12 -10.53
CA HIS A 529 -15.75 2.99 -9.09
C HIS A 529 -14.49 3.66 -8.54
N VAL A 530 -13.66 4.25 -9.40
CA VAL A 530 -12.54 5.10 -8.98
C VAL A 530 -13.13 6.38 -8.38
N LEU A 531 -12.78 6.63 -7.11
CA LEU A 531 -13.27 7.79 -6.36
C LEU A 531 -12.47 9.05 -6.75
N PRO A 532 -13.07 10.25 -6.62
CA PRO A 532 -12.34 11.49 -6.84
C PRO A 532 -11.05 11.59 -6.01
N THR A 533 -10.10 12.38 -6.50
CA THR A 533 -8.87 12.69 -5.78
C THR A 533 -9.19 13.28 -4.41
N GLY A 534 -8.47 12.85 -3.37
CA GLY A 534 -8.69 13.30 -1.99
C GLY A 534 -9.96 12.77 -1.31
N PHE A 535 -10.83 12.03 -2.01
CA PHE A 535 -12.07 11.56 -1.41
C PHE A 535 -11.84 10.39 -0.43
N HIS A 536 -12.21 10.60 0.84
CA HIS A 536 -12.10 9.59 1.89
C HIS A 536 -13.28 8.60 1.84
N ARG A 537 -12.96 7.33 1.54
CA ARG A 537 -13.93 6.21 1.46
C ARG A 537 -14.45 5.75 2.83
N ILE A 538 -13.70 5.96 3.90
CA ILE A 538 -14.05 5.57 5.26
C ILE A 538 -14.17 6.85 6.09
N ARG A 539 -15.23 6.96 6.88
CA ARG A 539 -15.50 8.11 7.75
C ARG A 539 -16.07 7.64 9.07
N HIS A 540 -15.82 8.39 10.14
CA HIS A 540 -16.30 8.07 11.47
C HIS A 540 -17.18 9.20 12.01
N TYR A 541 -18.25 8.84 12.70
CA TYR A 541 -19.24 9.78 13.25
C TYR A 541 -19.62 9.43 14.68
N GLY A 542 -20.25 10.39 15.37
CA GLY A 542 -20.70 10.24 16.74
C GLY A 542 -19.53 9.93 17.67
N LEU A 543 -19.68 8.88 18.49
CA LEU A 543 -18.62 8.49 19.45
C LEU A 543 -17.27 8.19 18.79
N LEU A 544 -17.27 7.75 17.52
CA LEU A 544 -16.05 7.38 16.79
C LEU A 544 -15.41 8.55 16.03
N ALA A 545 -15.95 9.76 16.12
CA ALA A 545 -15.40 10.93 15.43
C ALA A 545 -14.00 11.28 15.94
N GLY A 546 -13.06 11.56 15.02
CA GLY A 546 -11.62 11.57 15.30
C GLY A 546 -11.12 12.49 16.43
N ALA A 547 -11.75 13.65 16.64
CA ALA A 547 -11.31 14.58 17.69
C ALA A 547 -11.64 14.09 19.11
N THR A 548 -12.75 13.38 19.29
CA THR A 548 -13.26 12.93 20.59
C THR A 548 -13.17 11.41 20.78
N HIS A 549 -12.73 10.69 19.75
CA HIS A 549 -12.75 9.23 19.67
C HIS A 549 -12.14 8.54 20.90
N LYS A 550 -10.89 8.87 21.25
CA LYS A 550 -10.19 8.21 22.37
C LYS A 550 -10.92 8.41 23.70
N ALA A 551 -11.34 9.65 23.98
CA ALA A 551 -12.06 9.97 25.21
C ALA A 551 -13.42 9.24 25.28
N ASN A 552 -14.15 9.20 24.16
CA ASN A 552 -15.43 8.51 24.09
C ASN A 552 -15.31 6.98 24.27
N ILE A 553 -14.27 6.36 23.69
CA ILE A 553 -14.02 4.92 23.86
C ILE A 553 -13.60 4.59 25.29
N ALA A 554 -12.72 5.39 25.89
CA ALA A 554 -12.35 5.24 27.30
C ALA A 554 -13.56 5.37 28.23
N LEU A 555 -14.41 6.38 28.00
CA LEU A 555 -15.65 6.55 28.75
C LEU A 555 -16.60 5.36 28.55
N ALA A 556 -16.80 4.90 27.31
CA ALA A 556 -17.64 3.75 27.02
C ALA A 556 -17.15 2.48 27.75
N ARG A 557 -15.84 2.22 27.77
CA ARG A 557 -15.24 1.08 28.51
C ARG A 557 -15.50 1.18 30.01
N LYS A 558 -15.30 2.36 30.59
CA LYS A 558 -15.60 2.62 32.01
C LYS A 558 -17.08 2.34 32.32
N LEU A 559 -17.99 2.84 31.50
CA LEU A 559 -19.44 2.67 31.68
C LEU A 559 -19.92 1.23 31.46
N LEU A 560 -19.19 0.46 30.65
CA LEU A 560 -19.44 -0.97 30.42
C LEU A 560 -18.76 -1.88 31.45
N ALA A 561 -18.07 -1.31 32.46
CA ALA A 561 -17.28 -2.03 33.44
C ALA A 561 -16.28 -3.03 32.82
N VAL A 562 -15.73 -2.68 31.66
CA VAL A 562 -14.69 -3.47 30.99
C VAL A 562 -13.40 -3.24 31.73
N ALA A 563 -12.70 -4.31 32.11
CA ALA A 563 -11.34 -4.21 32.63
C ALA A 563 -10.51 -3.35 31.68
N SER A 564 -9.73 -2.42 32.23
CA SER A 564 -8.74 -1.70 31.43
C SER A 564 -7.90 -2.74 30.69
N PRO A 565 -7.63 -2.55 29.38
CA PRO A 565 -6.65 -3.41 28.73
C PRO A 565 -5.34 -3.32 29.54
N PRO A 566 -4.58 -4.42 29.65
CA PRO A 566 -3.26 -4.36 30.28
C PRO A 566 -2.44 -3.23 29.65
N ASP A 567 -1.59 -2.58 30.46
CA ASP A 567 -0.68 -1.56 29.96
C ASP A 567 0.12 -2.11 28.75
N ASP A 568 0.34 -1.26 27.75
CA ASP A 568 1.00 -1.56 26.45
C ASP A 568 2.49 -2.00 26.57
N ASP A 569 2.91 -2.61 27.69
CA ASP A 569 4.30 -3.00 27.97
C ASP A 569 4.65 -4.43 27.52
N GLU A 570 3.68 -5.23 27.08
CA GLU A 570 3.92 -6.54 26.44
C GLU A 570 3.25 -6.64 25.06
N LEU A 571 3.66 -5.78 24.12
CA LEU A 571 3.46 -6.11 22.71
C LEU A 571 4.63 -6.98 22.27
N GLU A 572 4.40 -8.30 22.23
CA GLU A 572 5.24 -9.21 21.44
C GLU A 572 5.51 -8.57 20.07
N GLU A 573 6.77 -8.61 19.62
CA GLU A 573 7.14 -8.13 18.29
C GLU A 573 6.13 -8.68 17.28
N PRO A 574 5.51 -7.87 16.40
CA PRO A 574 4.46 -8.36 15.52
C PRO A 574 5.05 -9.52 14.72
N ALA A 575 4.54 -10.72 14.99
CA ALA A 575 4.94 -11.94 14.32
C ALA A 575 4.97 -11.68 12.81
N GLN A 576 5.97 -12.22 12.11
CA GLN A 576 6.04 -12.09 10.66
C GLN A 576 4.71 -12.55 10.06
N TYR A 577 3.92 -11.59 9.59
CA TYR A 577 2.55 -11.88 9.19
C TYR A 577 2.55 -12.75 7.94
N HIS A 578 2.09 -13.99 8.08
CA HIS A 578 1.82 -14.92 7.00
C HIS A 578 0.33 -14.83 6.61
N PRO A 579 -0.01 -14.64 5.33
CA PRO A 579 -1.42 -14.57 4.95
C PRO A 579 -2.14 -15.91 5.16
N PRO A 580 -3.40 -15.95 5.61
CA PRO A 580 -4.09 -17.21 5.87
C PRO A 580 -4.43 -17.97 4.59
N CYS A 581 -4.44 -19.28 4.73
CA CYS A 581 -4.73 -20.23 3.68
C CYS A 581 -6.20 -20.17 3.30
N PRO A 582 -6.55 -19.98 2.03
CA PRO A 582 -7.93 -19.93 1.58
C PRO A 582 -8.64 -21.30 1.64
N HIS A 583 -7.92 -22.39 1.92
CA HIS A 583 -8.45 -23.74 2.04
C HIS A 583 -8.73 -24.15 3.49
N CYS A 584 -7.77 -23.96 4.40
CA CYS A 584 -7.87 -24.44 5.78
C CYS A 584 -7.66 -23.35 6.86
N GLY A 585 -7.35 -22.11 6.48
CA GLY A 585 -7.11 -21.01 7.43
C GLY A 585 -5.68 -20.89 7.97
N GLY A 586 -4.86 -21.94 7.84
CA GLY A 586 -3.45 -21.99 8.27
C GLY A 586 -2.50 -21.00 7.60
N ASP A 587 -1.26 -20.89 8.07
CA ASP A 587 -0.32 -19.86 7.61
C ASP A 587 0.25 -20.15 6.20
N MET A 588 0.10 -19.20 5.29
CA MET A 588 0.74 -19.28 3.97
C MET A 588 2.13 -18.66 4.03
N VAL A 589 3.15 -19.50 3.95
CA VAL A 589 4.55 -19.08 3.86
C VAL A 589 4.98 -19.02 2.40
N VAL A 590 5.97 -18.18 2.08
CA VAL A 590 6.53 -18.14 0.73
C VAL A 590 7.38 -19.40 0.53
N ILE A 591 6.90 -20.37 -0.26
CA ILE A 591 7.60 -21.65 -0.48
C ILE A 591 8.41 -21.69 -1.76
N GLU A 592 8.04 -20.86 -2.73
CA GLU A 592 8.67 -20.84 -4.04
C GLU A 592 8.58 -19.39 -4.54
N THR A 593 9.48 -18.97 -5.40
CA THR A 593 9.34 -17.72 -6.15
C THR A 593 9.29 -18.10 -7.60
N PHE A 594 8.42 -17.47 -8.40
CA PHE A 594 8.21 -17.92 -9.79
C PHE A 594 9.54 -18.03 -10.52
N THR A 595 9.81 -19.25 -10.96
CA THR A 595 10.67 -19.50 -12.09
C THR A 595 9.90 -19.13 -13.37
N ARG A 596 10.58 -18.52 -14.32
CA ARG A 596 10.02 -18.19 -15.64
C ARG A 596 9.53 -19.47 -16.33
N ARG A 597 8.26 -19.53 -16.73
CA ARG A 597 7.72 -20.63 -17.57
C ARG A 597 7.68 -20.31 -19.07
N GLN A 598 7.96 -19.07 -19.47
CA GLN A 598 8.24 -18.72 -20.87
C GLN A 598 9.46 -17.81 -20.93
N GLN A 599 10.38 -18.14 -21.84
CA GLN A 599 11.46 -17.24 -22.22
C GLN A 599 10.85 -16.02 -22.94
N PRO A 600 11.28 -14.78 -22.62
CA PRO A 600 10.99 -13.64 -23.47
C PRO A 600 11.54 -13.96 -24.87
N ARG A 601 10.67 -14.12 -25.87
CA ARG A 601 11.12 -14.00 -27.26
C ARG A 601 11.68 -12.59 -27.44
N ALA A 602 12.73 -12.50 -28.25
CA ALA A 602 13.29 -11.23 -28.71
C ALA A 602 12.16 -10.26 -29.12
N PRO A 603 12.39 -8.93 -29.06
CA PRO A 603 11.44 -7.97 -29.62
C PRO A 603 11.00 -8.40 -31.02
N PRO A 604 9.73 -8.19 -31.42
CA PRO A 604 9.31 -8.45 -32.80
C PRO A 604 10.31 -7.73 -33.72
N THR A 605 10.85 -8.45 -34.70
CA THR A 605 11.70 -7.86 -35.74
C THR A 605 10.94 -6.66 -36.30
N ALA A 606 11.62 -5.51 -36.33
CA ALA A 606 11.05 -4.28 -36.83
C ALA A 606 10.40 -4.54 -38.18
N THR A 607 9.11 -4.24 -38.30
CA THR A 607 8.44 -4.20 -39.60
C THR A 607 9.23 -3.21 -40.46
N PRO A 608 9.69 -3.58 -41.66
CA PRO A 608 10.36 -2.62 -42.53
C PRO A 608 9.40 -1.46 -42.83
N PRO A 609 9.92 -0.24 -43.05
CA PRO A 609 9.07 0.91 -43.32
C PRO A 609 8.19 0.60 -44.53
N ILE A 610 6.89 0.89 -44.38
CA ILE A 610 5.94 0.93 -45.49
C ILE A 610 6.55 1.86 -46.53
N ARG A 611 7.03 1.29 -47.65
CA ARG A 611 7.41 2.06 -48.83
C ARG A 611 6.17 2.84 -49.26
N GLU A 612 6.31 4.16 -49.31
CA GLU A 612 5.46 5.01 -50.13
C GLU A 612 5.44 4.43 -51.54
N LEU A 613 4.25 4.06 -51.98
CA LEU A 613 3.92 3.98 -53.40
C LEU A 613 2.74 4.93 -53.59
N ALA A 614 3.06 6.20 -53.80
CA ALA A 614 2.30 7.04 -54.71
C ALA A 614 2.82 6.75 -56.13
N PRO A 615 1.94 6.78 -57.13
CA PRO A 615 1.73 8.04 -57.83
C PRO A 615 0.42 8.74 -57.47
#